data_AF-A0ABD3MQZ9-F1
#
_entry.id   AF-A0ABD3MQZ9-F1
#
_cell.length_a   1.000
_cell.length_b   1.000
_cell.length_c   1.000
_cell.angle_alpha   90.00
_cell.angle_beta   90.00
_cell.angle_gamma   90.00
#
_symmetry.space_group_name_H-M   'P 1'
#
loop_
_entity.id
_entity.type
_entity.pdbx_description
1 polymer ?
#
loop_
_entity_poly.entity_id
_entity_poly.type
_entity_poly.pdbx_seq_one_letter_code
_entity_poly.pdbx_strand_id
1 'polypeptide(L)'
;MDLCLGKPNRNIKIGDLQIDNTFTIGHFTTLLFQEQPKFRDCFKVTLLREPVDRSISAYFFHGHKAREIDYCLQNPLQSRRCRYHWQYSNDMTRQLAGSRDRKWNTYFEHPINVPPPNRTHLESAKMKLMTDFDLVCFTDDLPSCATGVLDAFHLNRNEANANLTEGLSHMTATVKDEFYVTKTRPKQLDNTTMTKFIKANELDLELYNWAVDHFRTA
;
A
#
# COMPACT_ATOMS: atom_id res chain seq x y z
N MET A 1 1.44 16.62 -5.98
CA MET A 1 0.06 16.87 -6.44
C MET A 1 -0.79 16.26 -5.34
N ASP A 2 -1.44 17.13 -4.55
CA ASP A 2 -1.67 17.09 -3.09
C ASP A 2 -3.16 16.91 -2.62
N LEU A 3 -3.69 15.69 -2.33
CA LEU A 3 -5.04 15.44 -1.76
C LEU A 3 -5.14 15.68 -0.30
N CYS A 4 -5.66 16.85 -0.03
CA CYS A 4 -6.55 17.07 1.07
C CYS A 4 -7.99 17.13 0.59
N LEU A 5 -8.71 16.01 0.70
CA LEU A 5 -10.14 16.13 0.87
C LEU A 5 -10.31 16.59 2.31
N GLY A 6 -10.65 17.87 2.50
CA GLY A 6 -10.99 18.38 3.82
C GLY A 6 -11.99 17.45 4.49
N LYS A 7 -11.95 17.37 5.83
CA LYS A 7 -12.84 16.50 6.60
C LYS A 7 -14.29 16.57 6.07
N PRO A 8 -14.98 15.42 5.93
CA PRO A 8 -16.26 15.37 5.25
C PRO A 8 -17.26 16.32 5.88
N ASN A 9 -17.79 17.23 5.05
CA ASN A 9 -18.89 18.11 5.39
C ASN A 9 -20.17 17.47 4.86
N ARG A 10 -21.22 17.38 5.70
CA ARG A 10 -22.38 16.46 5.52
C ARG A 10 -23.28 16.73 4.30
N ASN A 11 -22.94 17.68 3.42
CA ASN A 11 -23.82 18.17 2.34
C ASN A 11 -23.08 18.41 1.00
N ILE A 12 -22.01 17.67 0.69
CA ILE A 12 -21.28 17.86 -0.58
C ILE A 12 -21.90 16.93 -1.66
N LYS A 13 -22.37 17.49 -2.77
CA LYS A 13 -22.73 16.69 -3.98
C LYS A 13 -21.47 16.45 -4.83
N ILE A 14 -21.47 15.42 -5.68
CA ILE A 14 -20.35 15.13 -6.60
C ILE A 14 -19.97 16.36 -7.45
N GLY A 15 -20.95 17.15 -7.90
CA GLY A 15 -20.71 18.40 -8.64
C GLY A 15 -20.25 19.59 -7.79
N ASP A 16 -20.39 19.50 -6.46
CA ASP A 16 -19.92 20.50 -5.48
C ASP A 16 -18.50 20.20 -4.99
N LEU A 17 -17.89 19.08 -5.43
CA LEU A 17 -16.45 18.89 -5.33
C LEU A 17 -15.76 19.91 -6.24
N GLN A 18 -15.68 21.16 -5.77
CA GLN A 18 -14.99 22.23 -6.48
C GLN A 18 -13.52 21.86 -6.69
N ILE A 19 -12.93 22.52 -7.69
CA ILE A 19 -11.63 22.37 -8.33
C ILE A 19 -10.42 22.40 -7.37
N ASP A 20 -10.63 22.62 -6.07
CA ASP A 20 -9.59 22.61 -5.03
C ASP A 20 -9.36 21.22 -4.38
N ASN A 21 -10.14 20.21 -4.75
CA ASN A 21 -9.92 18.83 -4.36
C ASN A 21 -8.84 18.18 -5.25
N THR A 22 -7.60 18.17 -4.79
CA THR A 22 -6.47 17.63 -5.56
C THR A 22 -6.27 16.15 -5.24
N PHE A 23 -5.90 15.19 -6.11
CA PHE A 23 -5.60 13.78 -5.72
C PHE A 23 -4.09 13.52 -5.49
N THR A 24 -3.68 12.92 -4.35
CA THR A 24 -2.30 12.54 -4.01
C THR A 24 -2.20 11.05 -3.93
N ILE A 25 -1.30 10.55 -4.75
CA ILE A 25 -0.85 9.19 -4.70
C ILE A 25 0.67 9.25 -4.67
N GLY A 26 1.25 8.40 -3.85
CA GLY A 26 2.68 8.25 -3.82
C GLY A 26 3.10 7.31 -2.71
N HIS A 27 4.40 7.02 -2.72
CA HIS A 27 5.05 6.22 -1.70
C HIS A 27 5.46 7.15 -0.57
N PHE A 28 4.58 7.31 0.42
CA PHE A 28 4.78 8.16 1.59
C PHE A 28 4.86 7.34 2.86
N THR A 29 5.59 7.85 3.84
CA THR A 29 5.46 7.36 5.22
C THR A 29 4.38 8.12 5.96
N THR A 30 3.86 7.54 7.02
CA THR A 30 2.89 8.18 7.91
C THR A 30 3.44 9.44 8.61
N LEU A 31 4.76 9.58 8.74
CA LEU A 31 5.38 10.80 9.28
C LEU A 31 5.03 12.04 8.45
N LEU A 32 4.80 11.88 7.14
CA LEU A 32 4.37 12.97 6.28
C LEU A 32 3.12 13.67 6.83
N PHE A 33 2.17 12.89 7.36
CA PHE A 33 0.92 13.40 7.90
C PHE A 33 1.12 14.19 9.20
N GLN A 34 2.19 13.89 9.94
CA GLN A 34 2.53 14.58 11.18
C GLN A 34 3.31 15.87 10.92
N GLU A 35 4.29 15.78 10.02
CA GLU A 35 5.26 16.85 9.74
C GLU A 35 4.70 17.96 8.86
N GLN A 36 3.78 17.65 7.96
CA GLN A 36 3.21 18.63 7.03
C GLN A 36 1.78 18.98 7.48
N PRO A 37 1.56 20.17 8.07
CA PRO A 37 0.25 20.57 8.58
C PRO A 37 -0.86 20.47 7.54
N LYS A 38 -0.53 20.74 6.26
CA LYS A 38 -1.48 20.62 5.14
C LYS A 38 -2.08 19.22 4.98
N PHE A 39 -1.42 18.17 5.50
CA PHE A 39 -1.95 16.80 5.42
C PHE A 39 -2.81 16.40 6.63
N ARG A 40 -2.83 17.20 7.71
CA ARG A 40 -3.53 16.83 8.94
C ARG A 40 -5.03 16.70 8.74
N ASP A 41 -5.62 17.62 7.99
CA ASP A 41 -7.08 17.70 7.78
C ASP A 41 -7.57 16.91 6.57
N CYS A 42 -6.71 16.10 5.96
CA CYS A 42 -7.06 15.28 4.81
C CYS A 42 -7.69 13.97 5.25
N PHE A 43 -8.67 13.51 4.49
CA PHE A 43 -9.08 12.11 4.50
C PHE A 43 -7.99 11.23 3.90
N LYS A 44 -7.49 10.27 4.68
CA LYS A 44 -6.33 9.45 4.35
C LYS A 44 -6.78 8.01 4.14
N VAL A 45 -6.46 7.49 2.97
CA VAL A 45 -6.71 6.11 2.59
C VAL A 45 -5.38 5.40 2.40
N THR A 46 -5.27 4.17 2.88
CA THR A 46 -4.18 3.26 2.50
C THR A 46 -4.75 1.96 1.95
N LEU A 47 -3.95 1.29 1.11
CA LEU A 47 -4.29 0.02 0.51
C LEU A 47 -3.22 -1.01 0.87
N LEU A 48 -3.60 -2.02 1.62
CA LEU A 48 -2.75 -3.14 1.99
C LEU A 48 -2.91 -4.27 0.98
N ARG A 49 -1.83 -5.04 0.79
CA ARG A 49 -1.82 -6.23 -0.05
C ARG A 49 -1.22 -7.38 0.73
N GLU A 50 -1.63 -8.61 0.44
CA GLU A 50 -1.01 -9.80 1.01
C GLU A 50 0.53 -9.69 0.89
N PRO A 51 1.27 -9.76 2.00
CA PRO A 51 2.69 -9.41 2.06
C PRO A 51 3.60 -10.17 1.11
N VAL A 52 3.39 -11.48 0.97
CA VAL A 52 4.22 -12.35 0.15
C VAL A 52 4.00 -12.03 -1.32
N ASP A 53 2.75 -11.92 -1.75
CA ASP A 53 2.37 -11.52 -3.10
C ASP A 53 2.87 -10.11 -3.45
N ARG A 54 2.75 -9.15 -2.52
CA ARG A 54 3.29 -7.80 -2.68
C ARG A 54 4.80 -7.84 -2.89
N SER A 55 5.51 -8.59 -2.04
CA SER A 55 6.96 -8.70 -2.08
C SER A 55 7.45 -9.36 -3.37
N ILE A 56 6.82 -10.45 -3.80
CA ILE A 56 7.11 -11.11 -5.09
C ILE A 56 6.86 -10.13 -6.24
N SER A 57 5.71 -9.45 -6.25
CA SER A 57 5.38 -8.47 -7.28
C SER A 57 6.44 -7.36 -7.37
N ALA A 58 6.87 -6.82 -6.23
CA ALA A 58 7.91 -5.80 -6.19
C ALA A 58 9.27 -6.35 -6.65
N TYR A 59 9.64 -7.57 -6.26
CA TYR A 59 10.89 -8.20 -6.65
C TYR A 59 11.04 -8.31 -8.17
N PHE A 60 10.02 -8.83 -8.85
CA PHE A 60 10.05 -8.98 -10.30
C PHE A 60 9.82 -7.68 -11.05
N PHE A 61 9.08 -6.71 -10.48
CA PHE A 61 8.95 -5.37 -11.04
C PHE A 61 10.31 -4.67 -11.19
N HIS A 62 11.25 -4.91 -10.27
CA HIS A 62 12.62 -4.37 -10.37
C HIS A 62 13.54 -5.19 -11.29
N GLY A 63 13.00 -6.13 -12.07
CA GLY A 63 13.72 -6.88 -13.08
C GLY A 63 14.61 -8.00 -12.53
N HIS A 64 14.44 -8.38 -11.26
CA HIS A 64 15.19 -9.48 -10.68
C HIS A 64 14.81 -10.84 -11.28
N LYS A 65 15.80 -11.74 -11.32
CA LYS A 65 15.62 -13.12 -11.78
C LYS A 65 15.43 -14.05 -10.58
N ALA A 66 14.76 -15.19 -10.79
CA ALA A 66 14.54 -16.18 -9.73
C ALA A 66 15.86 -16.65 -9.06
N ARG A 67 16.93 -16.80 -9.85
CA ARG A 67 18.27 -17.19 -9.34
C ARG A 67 18.92 -16.17 -8.39
N GLU A 68 18.37 -14.95 -8.29
CA GLU A 68 18.90 -13.87 -7.45
C GLU A 68 18.19 -13.78 -6.09
N ILE A 69 17.16 -14.60 -5.85
CA ILE A 69 16.28 -14.49 -4.67
C ILE A 69 17.07 -14.68 -3.38
N ASP A 70 17.86 -15.74 -3.29
CA ASP A 70 18.61 -16.08 -2.08
C ASP A 70 19.55 -14.94 -1.69
N TYR A 71 20.16 -14.34 -2.69
CA TYR A 71 21.09 -13.26 -2.50
C TYR A 71 20.38 -11.96 -2.10
N CYS A 72 19.29 -11.59 -2.79
CA CYS A 72 18.58 -10.34 -2.52
C CYS A 72 17.74 -10.35 -1.24
N LEU A 73 17.23 -11.51 -0.80
CA LEU A 73 16.46 -11.63 0.43
C LEU A 73 17.32 -11.85 1.68
N GLN A 74 18.49 -12.49 1.56
CA GLN A 74 19.31 -12.85 2.73
C GLN A 74 20.49 -11.91 2.97
N ASN A 75 21.13 -11.40 1.90
CA ASN A 75 22.36 -10.60 2.00
C ASN A 75 22.29 -9.28 1.23
N PRO A 76 21.28 -8.45 1.51
CA PRO A 76 20.96 -7.32 0.66
C PRO A 76 22.05 -6.23 0.59
N LEU A 77 22.78 -6.04 1.68
CA LEU A 77 23.77 -4.95 1.82
C LEU A 77 25.02 -5.19 0.96
N GLN A 78 25.24 -6.42 0.50
CA GLN A 78 26.45 -6.81 -0.23
C GLN A 78 26.31 -6.64 -1.74
N SER A 79 25.13 -6.24 -2.24
CA SER A 79 24.79 -6.27 -3.65
C SER A 79 24.39 -4.92 -4.20
N ARG A 80 25.14 -4.41 -5.19
CA ARG A 80 24.62 -3.32 -6.04
C ARG A 80 23.41 -3.75 -6.88
N ARG A 81 23.23 -5.06 -7.10
CA ARG A 81 22.10 -5.58 -7.88
C ARG A 81 20.80 -5.56 -7.10
N CYS A 82 20.81 -5.67 -5.78
CA CYS A 82 19.60 -5.70 -4.93
C CYS A 82 19.34 -4.35 -4.24
N ARG A 83 19.50 -3.25 -4.98
CA ARG A 83 19.44 -1.87 -4.43
C ARG A 83 18.12 -1.56 -3.71
N TYR A 84 17.05 -2.27 -4.02
CA TYR A 84 15.71 -2.08 -3.47
C TYR A 84 15.24 -3.26 -2.60
N HIS A 85 16.16 -4.04 -2.03
CA HIS A 85 15.83 -5.20 -1.21
C HIS A 85 14.81 -4.93 -0.09
N TRP A 86 14.84 -3.72 0.48
CA TRP A 86 13.97 -3.30 1.56
C TRP A 86 12.50 -3.28 1.13
N GLN A 87 12.22 -3.16 -0.17
CA GLN A 87 10.87 -3.27 -0.73
C GLN A 87 10.36 -4.72 -0.75
N TYR A 88 11.24 -5.71 -0.56
CA TYR A 88 10.90 -7.14 -0.58
C TYR A 88 10.93 -7.77 0.83
N SER A 89 11.13 -6.96 1.87
CA SER A 89 11.21 -7.43 3.25
C SER A 89 10.64 -6.43 4.23
N ASN A 90 9.45 -6.75 4.75
CA ASN A 90 8.75 -5.98 5.78
C ASN A 90 8.55 -4.49 5.42
N ASP A 91 8.26 -4.23 4.14
CA ASP A 91 8.18 -2.88 3.60
C ASP A 91 6.92 -2.15 4.09
N MET A 92 5.78 -2.84 4.23
CA MET A 92 4.55 -2.20 4.71
C MET A 92 4.73 -1.72 6.16
N THR A 93 5.26 -2.59 7.02
CA THR A 93 5.61 -2.27 8.41
C THR A 93 6.54 -1.07 8.47
N ARG A 94 7.58 -1.05 7.63
CA ARG A 94 8.54 0.06 7.57
C ARG A 94 7.88 1.37 7.16
N GLN A 95 7.09 1.37 6.07
CA GLN A 95 6.47 2.59 5.56
C GLN A 95 5.43 3.15 6.53
N LEU A 96 4.64 2.27 7.16
CA LEU A 96 3.59 2.65 8.11
C LEU A 96 4.13 3.09 9.46
N ALA A 97 5.19 2.46 9.97
CA ALA A 97 5.87 2.92 11.18
C ALA A 97 6.51 4.31 10.98
N GLY A 98 6.99 4.57 9.76
CA GLY A 98 7.80 5.74 9.43
C GLY A 98 9.21 5.65 10.03
N SER A 99 10.16 6.42 9.48
CA SER A 99 11.51 6.54 10.01
C SER A 99 11.76 7.98 10.43
N ARG A 100 11.99 8.22 11.73
CA ARG A 100 12.27 9.58 12.25
C ARG A 100 13.48 10.24 11.59
N ASP A 101 14.42 9.42 11.11
CA ASP A 101 15.65 9.90 10.50
C ASP A 101 15.46 10.34 9.03
N ARG A 102 14.29 10.04 8.43
CA ARG A 102 14.04 10.17 6.98
C ARG A 102 12.61 10.65 6.73
N LYS A 103 12.49 11.97 6.59
CA LYS A 103 11.24 12.69 6.35
C LYS A 103 10.48 12.18 5.13
N TRP A 104 11.20 11.65 4.13
CA TRP A 104 10.62 11.14 2.91
C TRP A 104 11.23 9.76 2.62
N ASN A 105 10.47 8.68 2.78
CA ASN A 105 10.83 7.40 2.14
C ASN A 105 10.59 7.49 0.62
N THR A 106 11.10 8.54 -0.03
CA THR A 106 11.13 8.60 -1.48
C THR A 106 12.24 7.68 -1.97
N TYR A 107 12.07 7.16 -3.19
CA TYR A 107 12.97 6.24 -3.88
C TYR A 107 14.47 6.63 -3.81
N PHE A 108 14.78 7.93 -3.70
CA PHE A 108 16.13 8.47 -3.69
C PHE A 108 16.77 8.59 -2.30
N GLU A 109 15.96 8.59 -1.23
CA GLU A 109 16.48 8.85 0.10
C GLU A 109 16.95 7.58 0.80
N HIS A 110 16.45 6.38 0.48
CA HIS A 110 16.91 5.15 1.13
C HIS A 110 18.39 4.85 0.82
N PRO A 111 19.30 4.89 1.80
CA PRO A 111 20.64 4.37 1.66
C PRO A 111 20.52 2.88 1.42
N ILE A 112 21.58 2.32 0.86
CA ILE A 112 21.74 0.88 0.73
C ILE A 112 21.62 0.18 2.11
N ASN A 113 21.80 0.91 3.22
CA ASN A 113 21.87 0.39 4.60
C ASN A 113 20.72 0.88 5.49
N VAL A 114 19.46 0.61 5.13
CA VAL A 114 18.36 0.81 6.08
C VAL A 114 18.24 -0.45 6.95
N PRO A 115 18.30 -0.36 8.29
CA PRO A 115 18.14 -1.52 9.14
C PRO A 115 16.75 -2.15 8.92
N PRO A 116 16.62 -3.49 9.01
CA PRO A 116 15.32 -4.15 8.95
C PRO A 116 14.40 -3.63 10.06
N PRO A 117 13.08 -3.51 9.83
CA PRO A 117 12.16 -3.17 10.89
C PRO A 117 12.16 -4.27 11.95
N ASN A 118 11.74 -3.91 13.15
CA ASN A 118 11.66 -4.80 14.30
C ASN A 118 10.26 -4.72 14.94
N ARG A 119 10.06 -5.43 16.05
CA ARG A 119 8.76 -5.47 16.75
C ARG A 119 8.23 -4.09 17.15
N THR A 120 9.09 -3.16 17.56
CA THR A 120 8.68 -1.78 17.87
C THR A 120 8.08 -1.07 16.66
N HIS A 121 8.64 -1.32 15.47
CA HIS A 121 8.09 -0.77 14.23
C HIS A 121 6.74 -1.39 13.89
N LEU A 122 6.56 -2.69 14.12
CA LEU A 122 5.27 -3.35 13.93
C LEU A 122 4.17 -2.73 14.81
N GLU A 123 4.42 -2.55 16.10
CA GLU A 123 3.45 -1.94 17.00
C GLU A 123 3.18 -0.47 16.65
N SER A 124 4.21 0.26 16.21
CA SER A 124 4.03 1.61 15.67
C SER A 124 3.17 1.60 14.40
N ALA A 125 3.40 0.67 13.47
CA ALA A 125 2.61 0.56 12.25
C ALA A 125 1.13 0.25 12.53
N LYS A 126 0.84 -0.66 13.45
CA LYS A 126 -0.52 -0.97 13.91
C LYS A 126 -1.20 0.28 14.49
N MET A 127 -0.51 0.99 15.40
CA MET A 127 -1.00 2.24 15.98
C MET A 127 -1.30 3.27 14.89
N LYS A 128 -0.39 3.43 13.94
CA LYS A 128 -0.51 4.38 12.84
C LYS A 128 -1.67 4.08 11.90
N LEU A 129 -1.95 2.82 11.62
CA LEU A 129 -3.14 2.42 10.87
C LEU A 129 -4.43 2.85 11.57
N MET A 130 -4.48 2.81 12.90
CA MET A 130 -5.66 3.23 13.68
C MET A 130 -5.78 4.75 13.80
N THR A 131 -4.67 5.46 13.96
CA THR A 131 -4.70 6.90 14.33
C THR A 131 -4.54 7.84 13.15
N ASP A 132 -3.83 7.42 12.12
CA ASP A 132 -3.40 8.29 11.03
C ASP A 132 -4.16 8.02 9.72
N PHE A 133 -5.00 6.98 9.62
CA PHE A 133 -5.80 6.69 8.43
C PHE A 133 -7.29 6.71 8.75
N ASP A 134 -8.06 7.29 7.85
CA ASP A 134 -9.52 7.32 7.93
C ASP A 134 -10.15 6.08 7.26
N LEU A 135 -9.43 5.46 6.32
CA LEU A 135 -9.84 4.21 5.67
C LEU A 135 -8.63 3.32 5.36
N VAL A 136 -8.71 2.06 5.78
CA VAL A 136 -7.73 1.02 5.46
C VAL A 136 -8.40 0.00 4.53
N CYS A 137 -7.88 -0.10 3.32
CA CYS A 137 -8.40 -0.97 2.28
C CYS A 137 -7.47 -2.15 2.02
N PHE A 138 -7.95 -3.13 1.24
CA PHE A 138 -7.19 -4.30 0.84
C PHE A 138 -7.30 -4.58 -0.65
N THR A 139 -6.21 -4.97 -1.32
CA THR A 139 -6.19 -5.20 -2.78
C THR A 139 -7.05 -6.36 -3.25
N ASP A 140 -7.31 -7.32 -2.38
CA ASP A 140 -8.20 -8.47 -2.62
C ASP A 140 -9.69 -8.12 -2.40
N ASP A 141 -9.99 -6.89 -1.94
CA ASP A 141 -11.36 -6.39 -1.78
C ASP A 141 -11.50 -4.90 -2.14
N LEU A 142 -11.14 -4.59 -3.40
CA LEU A 142 -11.30 -3.25 -3.95
C LEU A 142 -12.76 -2.75 -4.01
N PRO A 143 -13.80 -3.60 -4.26
CA PRO A 143 -15.18 -3.14 -4.25
C PRO A 143 -15.62 -2.56 -2.89
N SER A 144 -15.28 -3.21 -1.77
CA SER A 144 -15.57 -2.67 -0.45
C SER A 144 -14.81 -1.37 -0.19
N CYS A 145 -13.54 -1.29 -0.62
CA CYS A 145 -12.77 -0.05 -0.53
C CYS A 145 -13.44 1.11 -1.27
N ALA A 146 -13.87 0.88 -2.52
CA ALA A 146 -14.56 1.89 -3.31
C ALA A 146 -15.85 2.36 -2.62
N THR A 147 -16.62 1.43 -2.04
CA THR A 147 -17.82 1.75 -1.26
C THR A 147 -17.49 2.63 -0.06
N GLY A 148 -16.45 2.29 0.70
CA GLY A 148 -16.02 3.09 1.86
C GLY A 148 -15.61 4.51 1.49
N VAL A 149 -14.92 4.70 0.36
CA VAL A 149 -14.60 6.04 -0.16
C VAL A 149 -15.88 6.79 -0.54
N LEU A 150 -16.79 6.19 -1.30
CA LEU A 150 -18.04 6.83 -1.71
C LEU A 150 -18.87 7.27 -0.50
N ASP A 151 -18.98 6.41 0.51
CA ASP A 151 -19.74 6.69 1.73
C ASP A 151 -19.11 7.82 2.55
N ALA A 152 -17.79 7.82 2.71
CA ALA A 152 -17.06 8.85 3.45
C ALA A 152 -17.29 10.25 2.86
N PHE A 153 -17.47 10.33 1.54
CA PHE A 153 -17.73 11.59 0.82
C PHE A 153 -19.20 11.83 0.50
N HIS A 154 -20.11 10.99 1.01
CA HIS A 154 -21.55 11.08 0.74
C HIS A 154 -21.88 11.13 -0.77
N LEU A 155 -21.07 10.46 -1.59
CA LEU A 155 -21.25 10.44 -3.03
C LEU A 155 -22.39 9.47 -3.37
N ASN A 156 -23.26 9.88 -4.30
CA ASN A 156 -24.42 9.10 -4.68
C ASN A 156 -23.98 7.75 -5.26
N ARG A 157 -24.23 6.66 -4.53
CA ARG A 157 -23.88 5.30 -4.95
C ARG A 157 -24.48 4.93 -6.29
N ASN A 158 -25.68 5.42 -6.63
CA ASN A 158 -26.33 5.06 -7.90
C ASN A 158 -25.63 5.70 -9.11
N GLU A 159 -25.17 6.95 -8.98
CA GLU A 159 -24.38 7.64 -10.01
C GLU A 159 -22.97 7.07 -10.10
N ALA A 160 -22.34 6.82 -8.95
CA ALA A 160 -21.02 6.22 -8.89
C ALA A 160 -21.02 4.79 -9.44
N ASN A 161 -22.01 3.96 -9.11
CA ASN A 161 -22.13 2.58 -9.57
C ASN A 161 -22.40 2.50 -11.08
N ALA A 162 -23.14 3.44 -11.68
CA ALA A 162 -23.31 3.48 -13.14
C ALA A 162 -21.96 3.69 -13.84
N ASN A 163 -21.18 4.68 -13.36
CA ASN A 163 -19.85 4.99 -13.90
C ASN A 163 -18.80 3.93 -13.55
N LEU A 164 -18.89 3.32 -12.36
CA LEU A 164 -18.04 2.21 -11.94
C LEU A 164 -18.36 0.96 -12.75
N THR A 165 -19.62 0.66 -13.05
CA THR A 165 -19.99 -0.50 -13.88
C THR A 165 -19.57 -0.30 -15.33
N GLU A 166 -19.62 0.93 -15.85
CA GLU A 166 -19.10 1.26 -17.17
C GLU A 166 -17.56 1.22 -17.20
N GLY A 167 -16.88 1.78 -16.20
CA GLY A 167 -15.42 1.72 -16.06
C GLY A 167 -14.90 0.30 -15.76
N LEU A 168 -15.60 -0.46 -14.92
CA LEU A 168 -15.34 -1.87 -14.62
C LEU A 168 -15.73 -2.78 -15.77
N SER A 169 -16.70 -2.44 -16.63
CA SER A 169 -16.99 -3.22 -17.85
C SER A 169 -15.96 -2.94 -18.95
N HIS A 170 -15.48 -1.71 -19.09
CA HIS A 170 -14.32 -1.38 -19.93
C HIS A 170 -13.01 -1.95 -19.41
N MET A 171 -12.84 -2.02 -18.08
CA MET A 171 -11.79 -2.83 -17.49
C MET A 171 -12.08 -4.30 -17.79
N THR A 172 -13.09 -4.95 -17.22
CA THR A 172 -13.33 -6.40 -17.37
C THR A 172 -13.43 -6.95 -18.80
N ALA A 173 -13.82 -6.17 -19.82
CA ALA A 173 -13.77 -6.58 -21.23
C ALA A 173 -12.35 -6.65 -21.80
N THR A 174 -11.40 -5.93 -21.20
CA THR A 174 -9.96 -5.96 -21.50
C THR A 174 -9.13 -6.66 -20.39
N VAL A 175 -9.75 -6.98 -19.24
CA VAL A 175 -9.06 -7.19 -17.95
C VAL A 175 -9.38 -8.53 -17.27
N LYS A 176 -10.29 -9.34 -17.81
CA LYS A 176 -10.61 -10.66 -17.21
C LYS A 176 -9.40 -11.58 -17.03
N ASP A 177 -8.31 -11.36 -17.78
CA ASP A 177 -7.03 -12.04 -17.58
C ASP A 177 -5.83 -11.11 -17.28
N GLU A 178 -5.98 -9.78 -17.24
CA GLU A 178 -4.81 -8.87 -17.21
C GLU A 178 -4.64 -7.98 -15.96
N PHE A 179 -5.66 -7.65 -15.13
CA PHE A 179 -5.40 -6.86 -13.90
C PHE A 179 -4.97 -7.72 -12.71
N TYR A 180 -5.49 -8.94 -12.58
CA TYR A 180 -5.00 -9.88 -11.56
C TYR A 180 -3.65 -10.49 -11.97
N VAL A 181 -3.29 -10.38 -13.25
CA VAL A 181 -1.91 -10.53 -13.70
C VAL A 181 -1.21 -9.22 -13.42
N THR A 182 -0.67 -9.08 -12.20
CA THR A 182 0.46 -8.16 -12.00
C THR A 182 1.40 -8.35 -13.19
N LYS A 183 1.88 -7.27 -13.81
CA LYS A 183 2.66 -7.25 -15.08
C LYS A 183 3.77 -8.31 -15.22
N THR A 184 4.14 -8.97 -14.13
CA THR A 184 5.03 -10.11 -14.04
C THR A 184 4.60 -11.06 -12.92
N ARG A 185 3.46 -11.77 -13.00
CA ARG A 185 3.29 -12.94 -12.11
C ARG A 185 4.24 -14.02 -12.64
N PRO A 186 5.32 -14.36 -11.94
CA PRO A 186 6.26 -15.37 -12.42
C PRO A 186 5.54 -16.71 -12.52
N LYS A 187 6.13 -17.66 -13.27
CA LYS A 187 5.80 -19.07 -13.07
C LYS A 187 5.78 -19.38 -11.58
N GLN A 188 4.81 -20.16 -11.13
CA GLN A 188 4.62 -20.55 -9.73
C GLN A 188 5.97 -20.85 -9.08
N LEU A 189 6.35 -20.05 -8.08
CA LEU A 189 7.60 -20.22 -7.36
C LEU A 189 7.51 -21.53 -6.56
N ASP A 190 8.62 -22.25 -6.44
CA ASP A 190 8.67 -23.46 -5.63
C ASP A 190 8.46 -23.13 -4.13
N ASN A 191 8.06 -24.15 -3.35
CA ASN A 191 7.77 -23.99 -1.93
C ASN A 191 8.97 -23.46 -1.11
N THR A 192 10.19 -23.80 -1.50
CA THR A 192 11.40 -23.33 -0.83
C THR A 192 11.57 -21.82 -1.04
N THR A 193 11.34 -21.37 -2.27
CA THR A 193 11.34 -19.95 -2.64
C THR A 193 10.24 -19.18 -1.94
N MET A 194 9.02 -19.74 -1.86
CA MET A 194 7.90 -19.13 -1.13
C MET A 194 8.22 -18.97 0.37
N THR A 195 8.82 -19.99 1.00
CA THR A 195 9.24 -19.93 2.40
C THR A 195 10.22 -18.80 2.68
N LYS A 196 11.11 -18.48 1.73
CA LYS A 196 12.06 -17.36 1.85
C LYS A 196 11.33 -16.00 1.86
N PHE A 197 10.33 -15.82 1.00
CA PHE A 197 9.52 -14.60 1.02
C PHE A 197 8.65 -14.47 2.26
N ILE A 198 8.07 -15.57 2.75
CA ILE A 198 7.34 -15.62 4.03
C ILE A 198 8.25 -15.14 5.16
N LYS A 199 9.43 -15.76 5.29
CA LYS A 199 10.40 -15.41 6.32
C LYS A 199 10.87 -13.95 6.22
N ALA A 200 11.08 -13.45 5.00
CA ALA A 200 11.48 -12.06 4.79
C ALA A 200 10.38 -11.05 5.15
N ASN A 201 9.12 -11.48 5.28
CA ASN A 201 7.95 -10.62 5.48
C ASN A 201 7.12 -11.01 6.72
N GLU A 202 7.72 -11.62 7.74
CA GLU A 202 7.02 -12.05 8.97
C GLU A 202 6.29 -10.92 9.69
N LEU A 203 6.87 -9.71 9.75
CA LEU A 203 6.21 -8.56 10.39
C LEU A 203 5.07 -8.02 9.53
N ASP A 204 5.24 -7.98 8.20
CA ASP A 204 4.16 -7.59 7.29
C ASP A 204 3.01 -8.61 7.33
N LEU A 205 3.28 -9.90 7.48
CA LEU A 205 2.27 -10.95 7.69
C LEU A 205 1.49 -10.74 8.97
N GLU A 206 2.18 -10.48 10.09
CA GLU A 206 1.49 -10.17 11.34
C GLU A 206 0.67 -8.88 11.25
N LEU A 207 1.22 -7.83 10.62
CA LEU A 207 0.52 -6.56 10.40
C LEU A 207 -0.73 -6.74 9.53
N TYR A 208 -0.60 -7.46 8.41
CA TYR A 208 -1.69 -7.67 7.46
C TYR A 208 -2.82 -8.50 8.08
N ASN A 209 -2.49 -9.61 8.75
CA ASN A 209 -3.51 -10.43 9.42
C ASN A 209 -4.23 -9.65 10.52
N TRP A 210 -3.48 -8.91 11.35
CA TRP A 210 -4.08 -8.03 12.35
C TRP A 210 -4.98 -6.97 11.70
N ALA A 211 -4.57 -6.36 10.59
CA ALA A 211 -5.36 -5.35 9.90
C ALA A 211 -6.64 -5.95 9.28
N VAL A 212 -6.55 -7.13 8.68
CA VAL A 212 -7.71 -7.88 8.17
C VAL A 212 -8.71 -8.10 9.31
N ASP A 213 -8.26 -8.65 10.43
CA ASP A 213 -9.13 -8.89 11.58
C ASP A 213 -9.73 -7.57 12.09
N HIS A 214 -8.93 -6.52 12.22
CA HIS A 214 -9.37 -5.26 12.83
C HIS A 214 -10.30 -4.42 11.94
N PHE A 215 -10.05 -4.37 10.64
CA PHE A 215 -10.75 -3.45 9.72
C PHE A 215 -11.82 -4.12 8.84
N ARG A 216 -11.80 -5.45 8.66
CA ARG A 216 -12.85 -6.16 7.91
C ARG A 216 -13.94 -6.75 8.80
N THR A 217 -13.66 -7.03 10.07
CA THR A 217 -14.63 -7.68 10.96
C THR A 217 -15.35 -6.72 11.91
N ALA A 218 -14.89 -5.47 12.00
CA ALA A 218 -15.52 -4.40 12.76
C ALA A 218 -16.60 -3.69 11.93
#